data_AF-Q7Q210-F1
#
_entry.id   AF-Q7Q210-F1
#
_cell.length_a   1.000
_cell.length_b   1.000
_cell.length_c   1.000
_cell.angle_alpha   90.00
_cell.angle_beta   90.00
_cell.angle_gamma   90.00
#
_symmetry.space_group_name_H-M   'P 1'
#
loop_
_entity.id
_entity.type
_entity.pdbx_description
1 polymer ?
#
loop_
_entity_poly.entity_id
_entity_poly.type
_entity_poly.pdbx_seq_one_letter_code
_entity_poly.pdbx_strand_id
1 'polypeptide(L)'
;MGERTDTIAGLDDIAVPEYIDERLAAKALVNGLGLQSVRIVECKITRATANGDNYMSDVFRLAVRYVAEQSGDERTISLVAYTKEATMFRDVVPALSELTGGMFFAARCFYASDLPERLLVFEDLKALGYVTVNRQAGLDFEHCALVMRKIGQFHAASMRFAEQRLELLQRQFHFNMFNPDHGEASGQLRTIFEKGLEALIAVARERWDGFDQTIVQKLERLAPVYIDRLRACLEQDCEADGGYRVLNHGDLWSNNMLFRYDPTEPATVQDVAFVDLQISFYSSPGVDLNYVLATCPNYDTRARLDELIELYYASFRDTLEQLQYTARPIPSLADVRREIRRMEFYALVSVVSVLPIVVMDHTDELVANFENLIDGKDAARARDIQYNGVNYQRIVRPMLIEFNQRKMLDI
;
A
#
# COMPACT_ATOMS: atom_id res chain seq x y z
N MET A 1 13.39 -6.62 46.32
CA MET A 1 13.37 -7.37 45.05
C MET A 1 12.64 -6.47 44.07
N GLY A 2 13.40 -5.63 43.35
CA GLY A 2 12.86 -4.60 42.47
C GLY A 2 12.68 -5.18 41.07
N GLU A 3 11.47 -5.05 40.53
CA GLU A 3 11.15 -5.35 39.14
C GLU A 3 11.89 -4.38 38.23
N ARG A 4 12.68 -4.92 37.30
CA ARG A 4 13.27 -4.17 36.20
C ARG A 4 12.17 -3.96 35.16
N THR A 5 11.73 -2.72 35.03
CA THR A 5 11.04 -2.23 33.85
C THR A 5 12.07 -2.05 32.74
N ASP A 6 12.06 -2.93 31.75
CA ASP A 6 12.81 -2.75 30.52
C ASP A 6 12.14 -1.64 29.69
N THR A 7 12.56 -0.40 29.93
CA THR A 7 12.36 0.71 29.00
C THR A 7 13.16 0.41 27.73
N ILE A 8 12.44 0.14 26.64
CA ILE A 8 13.01 0.06 25.29
C ILE A 8 13.49 1.48 24.94
N ALA A 9 14.79 1.72 25.11
CA ALA A 9 15.47 2.93 24.67
C ALA A 9 15.61 2.89 23.15
N GLY A 10 15.13 3.91 22.43
CA GLY A 10 15.39 4.05 20.99
C GLY A 10 14.34 4.77 20.13
N LEU A 11 13.33 5.43 20.69
CA LEU A 11 12.28 6.12 19.90
C LEU A 11 12.45 7.65 19.75
N ASP A 12 13.49 8.26 20.32
CA ASP A 12 13.50 9.71 20.63
C ASP A 12 14.29 10.64 19.66
N ASP A 13 14.91 10.16 18.58
CA ASP A 13 15.90 10.97 17.83
C ASP A 13 15.39 11.80 16.63
N ILE A 14 14.08 12.08 16.51
CA ILE A 14 13.58 13.07 15.54
C ILE A 14 12.82 14.18 16.27
N ALA A 15 13.31 15.42 16.10
CA ALA A 15 12.67 16.61 16.65
C ALA A 15 11.27 16.80 16.04
N VAL A 16 10.24 16.92 16.90
CA VAL A 16 8.89 17.28 16.47
C VAL A 16 8.94 18.68 15.84
N PRO A 17 8.52 18.85 14.58
CA PRO A 17 8.47 20.16 13.95
C PRO A 17 7.62 21.16 14.74
N GLU A 18 8.06 22.43 14.85
CA GLU A 18 7.39 23.46 15.66
C GLU A 18 5.93 23.72 15.25
N TYR A 19 5.57 23.45 14.00
CA TYR A 19 4.20 23.61 13.50
C TYR A 19 3.25 22.49 13.97
N ILE A 20 3.76 21.40 14.55
CA ILE A 20 2.98 20.31 15.13
C ILE A 20 2.71 20.65 16.60
N ASP A 21 1.64 21.40 16.84
CA ASP A 21 1.29 21.96 18.15
C ASP A 21 -0.22 21.83 18.52
N GLU A 22 -0.61 22.36 19.68
CA GLU A 22 -2.01 22.36 20.14
C GLU A 22 -2.95 23.18 19.24
N ARG A 23 -2.43 24.21 18.56
CA ARG A 23 -3.24 25.06 17.67
C ARG A 23 -3.62 24.30 16.41
N LEU A 24 -2.67 23.56 15.86
CA LEU A 24 -2.91 22.64 14.77
C LEU A 24 -3.95 21.57 15.17
N ALA A 25 -3.80 20.96 16.35
CA ALA A 25 -4.76 19.99 16.87
C ALA A 25 -6.18 20.57 16.96
N ALA A 26 -6.32 21.77 17.53
CA ALA A 26 -7.61 22.46 17.63
C ALA A 26 -8.23 22.75 16.26
N LYS A 27 -7.42 23.29 15.33
CA LYS A 27 -7.83 23.56 13.95
C LYS A 27 -8.29 22.28 13.26
N ALA A 28 -7.58 21.18 13.48
CA ALA A 28 -7.92 19.91 12.85
C ALA A 28 -9.24 19.34 13.36
N LEU A 29 -9.46 19.39 14.68
CA LEU A 29 -10.71 18.93 15.30
C LEU A 29 -11.92 19.79 14.86
N VAL A 30 -11.76 21.12 14.80
CA VAL A 30 -12.81 22.04 14.32
C VAL A 30 -13.24 21.69 12.90
N ASN A 31 -12.28 21.59 11.98
CA ASN A 31 -12.57 21.27 10.58
C ASN A 31 -13.14 19.86 10.43
N GLY A 32 -12.51 18.88 11.07
CA GLY A 32 -12.80 17.48 10.88
C GLY A 32 -14.12 17.02 11.49
N LEU A 33 -14.54 17.64 12.59
CA LEU A 33 -15.77 17.32 13.30
C LEU A 33 -16.89 18.33 13.05
N GLY A 34 -16.63 19.38 12.25
CA GLY A 34 -17.61 20.44 11.98
C GLY A 34 -18.01 21.24 13.24
N LEU A 35 -17.09 21.36 14.20
CA LEU A 35 -17.33 22.05 15.47
C LEU A 35 -17.13 23.56 15.31
N GLN A 36 -17.85 24.39 16.08
CA GLN A 36 -17.64 25.84 16.04
C GLN A 36 -16.33 26.26 16.72
N SER A 37 -16.01 25.63 17.85
CA SER A 37 -14.75 25.83 18.56
C SER A 37 -14.44 24.62 19.44
N VAL A 38 -13.16 24.42 19.75
CA VAL A 38 -12.69 23.42 20.70
C VAL A 38 -11.65 24.06 21.61
N ARG A 39 -11.62 23.63 22.87
CA ARG A 39 -10.53 23.93 23.80
C ARG A 39 -9.74 22.66 24.07
N ILE A 40 -8.47 22.66 23.69
CA ILE A 40 -7.54 21.58 24.04
C ILE A 40 -7.27 21.65 25.55
N VAL A 41 -7.44 20.53 26.23
CA VAL A 41 -7.13 20.38 27.66
C VAL A 41 -5.78 19.70 27.85
N GLU A 42 -5.43 18.81 26.93
CA GLU A 42 -4.18 18.06 26.94
C GLU A 42 -3.85 17.61 25.52
N CYS A 43 -2.58 17.74 25.13
CA CYS A 43 -2.06 17.25 23.85
C CYS A 43 -0.72 16.55 24.11
N LYS A 44 -0.65 15.26 23.81
CA LYS A 44 0.59 14.49 23.86
C LYS A 44 1.00 14.10 22.45
N ILE A 45 2.19 14.54 22.05
CA ILE A 45 2.75 14.30 20.72
C ILE A 45 3.81 13.21 20.84
N THR A 46 3.70 12.18 20.01
CA THR A 46 4.62 11.03 19.97
C THR A 46 4.85 10.62 18.53
N ARG A 47 5.94 9.89 18.23
CA ARG A 47 6.09 9.27 16.92
C ARG A 47 5.09 8.13 16.75
N ALA A 48 4.43 8.05 15.61
CA ALA A 48 3.37 7.05 15.37
C ALA A 48 3.93 5.68 14.96
N THR A 49 5.10 5.66 14.32
CA THR A 49 5.70 4.45 13.75
C THR A 49 7.19 4.33 14.08
N ALA A 50 7.71 3.10 14.08
CA ALA A 50 9.15 2.88 14.22
C ALA A 50 9.88 3.35 12.95
N ASN A 51 11.21 3.52 13.03
CA ASN A 51 12.00 3.77 11.82
C ASN A 51 11.84 2.57 10.87
N GLY A 52 11.59 2.83 9.59
CA GLY A 52 11.42 1.79 8.57
C GLY A 52 10.02 1.19 8.45
N ASP A 53 9.00 1.75 9.12
CA ASP A 53 7.59 1.35 8.95
C ASP A 53 6.81 2.28 8.00
N ASN A 54 7.20 3.56 7.93
CA ASN A 54 6.65 4.56 7.01
C ASN A 54 7.78 5.13 6.16
N TYR A 55 7.73 4.88 4.86
CA TYR A 55 8.89 4.95 3.99
C TYR A 55 9.07 6.29 3.28
N MET A 56 8.03 7.14 3.25
CA MET A 56 8.02 8.40 2.50
C MET A 56 7.60 9.62 3.34
N SER A 57 7.32 9.45 4.64
CA SER A 57 6.86 10.54 5.50
C SER A 57 7.16 10.29 6.98
N ASP A 58 7.46 11.37 7.71
CA ASP A 58 7.41 11.36 9.17
C ASP A 58 5.97 11.40 9.67
N VAL A 59 5.60 10.40 10.49
CA VAL A 59 4.24 10.28 11.03
C VAL A 59 4.27 10.51 12.54
N PHE A 60 3.54 11.53 12.97
CA PHE A 60 3.36 11.87 14.38
C PHE A 60 1.94 11.53 14.84
N ARG A 61 1.80 11.02 16.06
CA ARG A 61 0.54 10.75 16.75
C ARG A 61 0.33 11.79 17.83
N LEU A 62 -0.80 12.49 17.76
CA LEU A 62 -1.26 13.48 18.73
C LEU A 62 -2.45 12.88 19.50
N ALA A 63 -2.24 12.52 20.76
CA ALA A 63 -3.33 12.16 21.66
C ALA A 63 -3.88 13.44 22.29
N VAL A 64 -5.14 13.79 21.96
CA VAL A 64 -5.71 15.09 22.27
C VAL A 64 -6.98 14.93 23.09
N ARG A 65 -7.00 15.52 24.29
CA ARG A 65 -8.23 15.66 25.08
C ARG A 65 -8.76 17.06 24.91
N TYR A 66 -9.99 17.21 24.45
CA TYR A 66 -10.60 18.52 24.18
C TYR A 66 -12.00 18.61 24.76
N VAL A 67 -12.48 19.85 24.90
CA VAL A 67 -13.88 20.15 25.22
C VAL A 67 -14.49 20.89 24.04
N ALA A 68 -15.55 20.33 23.46
CA ALA A 68 -16.40 21.01 22.50
C ALA A 68 -17.69 21.46 23.19
N GLU A 69 -18.34 22.52 22.71
CA GLU A 69 -19.59 23.03 23.31
C GLU A 69 -20.76 22.02 23.29
N GLN A 70 -20.61 20.83 22.66
CA GLN A 70 -21.64 19.78 22.65
C GLN A 70 -21.17 18.32 22.84
N SER A 71 -19.90 18.01 23.09
CA SER A 71 -19.51 16.69 23.65
C SER A 71 -18.12 16.72 24.28
N GLY A 72 -17.92 15.91 25.33
CA GLY A 72 -16.63 15.70 26.01
C GLY A 72 -15.93 14.43 25.53
N ASP A 73 -15.84 14.25 24.21
CA ASP A 73 -15.24 13.05 23.62
C ASP A 73 -13.71 13.11 23.61
N GLU A 74 -13.07 11.99 23.93
CA GLU A 74 -11.62 11.81 23.81
C GLU A 74 -11.29 11.23 22.43
N ARG A 75 -10.39 11.86 21.65
CA ARG A 75 -9.98 11.36 20.33
C ARG A 75 -8.47 11.52 20.10
N THR A 76 -7.86 10.54 19.44
CA THR A 76 -6.45 10.59 19.03
C THR A 76 -6.36 10.79 17.52
N ILE A 77 -5.40 11.61 17.08
CA ILE A 77 -5.21 11.98 15.67
C ILE A 77 -3.76 11.72 15.19
N SER A 78 -3.56 11.46 13.90
CA SER A 78 -2.24 11.17 13.28
C SER A 78 -1.94 12.06 12.07
N LEU A 79 -0.66 12.35 11.78
CA LEU A 79 -0.24 13.35 10.76
C LEU A 79 0.56 12.78 9.56
N VAL A 80 0.23 13.13 8.29
CA VAL A 80 0.95 12.72 7.02
C VAL A 80 0.86 13.83 5.94
N ALA A 81 1.59 13.84 4.80
CA ALA A 81 1.61 15.03 3.90
C ALA A 81 1.86 14.80 2.38
N TYR A 82 0.86 14.90 1.48
CA TYR A 82 1.03 15.09 0.00
C TYR A 82 -0.25 15.61 -0.69
N THR A 83 -0.15 16.17 -1.92
CA THR A 83 -1.31 16.71 -2.68
C THR A 83 -2.27 15.65 -3.24
N LYS A 84 -1.75 14.53 -3.77
CA LYS A 84 -2.55 13.39 -4.26
C LYS A 84 -3.19 12.66 -3.08
N GLU A 85 -2.40 12.39 -2.04
CA GLU A 85 -2.85 11.78 -0.79
C GLU A 85 -3.91 12.66 -0.08
N ALA A 86 -3.71 13.99 -0.01
CA ALA A 86 -4.69 14.92 0.51
C ALA A 86 -6.03 14.82 -0.23
N THR A 87 -5.98 14.77 -1.56
CA THR A 87 -7.19 14.61 -2.39
C THR A 87 -7.88 13.28 -2.12
N MET A 88 -7.12 12.18 -1.97
CA MET A 88 -7.68 10.88 -1.62
C MET A 88 -8.46 10.94 -0.32
N PHE A 89 -7.82 11.44 0.73
CA PHE A 89 -8.38 11.39 2.07
C PHE A 89 -9.43 12.47 2.35
N ARG A 90 -9.35 13.63 1.70
CA ARG A 90 -10.31 14.73 1.86
C ARG A 90 -11.54 14.56 0.97
N ASP A 91 -11.34 14.14 -0.28
CA ASP A 91 -12.38 14.23 -1.31
C ASP A 91 -12.86 12.85 -1.78
N VAL A 92 -11.95 11.89 -2.00
CA VAL A 92 -12.27 10.64 -2.69
C VAL A 92 -12.77 9.57 -1.71
N VAL A 93 -11.96 9.16 -0.73
CA VAL A 93 -12.31 8.11 0.23
C VAL A 93 -13.63 8.41 0.95
N PRO A 94 -13.90 9.64 1.44
CA PRO A 94 -15.18 9.96 2.04
C PRO A 94 -16.35 9.74 1.07
N ALA A 95 -16.21 10.13 -0.20
CA ALA A 95 -17.25 9.93 -1.22
C ALA A 95 -17.43 8.44 -1.56
N LEU A 96 -16.35 7.64 -1.64
CA LEU A 96 -16.46 6.19 -1.84
C LEU A 96 -17.17 5.52 -0.65
N SER A 97 -16.85 5.96 0.57
CA SER A 97 -17.46 5.47 1.81
C SER A 97 -18.96 5.80 1.84
N GLU A 98 -19.34 7.02 1.46
CA GLU A 98 -20.74 7.45 1.37
C GLU A 98 -21.52 6.62 0.35
N LEU A 99 -20.98 6.43 -0.86
CA LEU A 99 -21.59 5.61 -1.91
C LEU A 99 -21.89 4.18 -1.43
N THR A 100 -21.02 3.63 -0.60
CA THR A 100 -21.10 2.24 -0.12
C THR A 100 -21.76 2.10 1.26
N GLY A 101 -22.57 3.09 1.66
CA GLY A 101 -23.36 3.00 2.89
C GLY A 101 -22.53 3.15 4.17
N GLY A 102 -21.44 3.92 4.12
CA GLY A 102 -20.54 4.17 5.25
C GLY A 102 -19.44 3.13 5.43
N MET A 103 -19.09 2.39 4.36
CA MET A 103 -18.00 1.42 4.43
C MET A 103 -16.69 2.09 4.83
N PHE A 104 -16.00 1.52 5.83
CA PHE A 104 -14.71 2.01 6.28
C PHE A 104 -13.59 1.47 5.37
N PHE A 105 -13.08 2.31 4.47
CA PHE A 105 -11.95 1.97 3.59
C PHE A 105 -10.61 2.42 4.17
N ALA A 106 -10.55 3.64 4.72
CA ALA A 106 -9.35 4.22 5.30
C ALA A 106 -9.73 5.17 6.44
N ALA A 107 -8.73 5.61 7.21
CA ALA A 107 -8.94 6.53 8.32
C ALA A 107 -9.64 7.82 7.87
N ARG A 108 -10.57 8.32 8.69
CA ARG A 108 -11.21 9.62 8.44
C ARG A 108 -10.17 10.72 8.51
N CYS A 109 -10.10 11.56 7.49
CA CYS A 109 -9.30 12.78 7.51
C CYS A 109 -10.07 13.91 8.19
N PHE A 110 -9.52 14.43 9.29
CA PHE A 110 -10.03 15.58 10.00
C PHE A 110 -9.54 16.89 9.40
N TYR A 111 -8.35 16.93 8.83
CA TYR A 111 -7.81 18.16 8.27
C TYR A 111 -6.76 17.88 7.20
N ALA A 112 -6.76 18.68 6.15
CA ALA A 112 -5.78 18.63 5.09
C ALA A 112 -5.36 20.07 4.73
N SER A 113 -4.07 20.29 4.61
CA SER A 113 -3.44 21.58 4.29
C SER A 113 -2.35 21.37 3.26
N ASP A 114 -2.34 22.22 2.24
CA ASP A 114 -1.27 22.24 1.22
C ASP A 114 -0.23 23.35 1.49
N LEU A 115 -0.64 24.45 2.15
CA LEU A 115 0.19 25.62 2.49
C LEU A 115 -0.31 26.25 3.82
N PRO A 116 0.57 26.81 4.68
CA PRO A 116 2.03 26.90 4.54
C PRO A 116 2.73 25.56 4.75
N GLU A 117 2.17 24.68 5.58
CA GLU A 117 2.66 23.33 5.80
C GLU A 117 1.75 22.31 5.09
N ARG A 118 2.39 21.35 4.40
CA ARG A 118 1.70 20.19 3.84
C ARG A 118 1.44 19.20 4.97
N LEU A 119 0.17 18.92 5.23
CA LEU A 119 -0.23 18.15 6.40
C LEU A 119 -1.65 17.59 6.24
N LEU A 120 -1.84 16.37 6.70
CA LEU A 120 -3.06 15.61 6.82
C LEU A 120 -3.20 15.20 8.28
N VAL A 121 -4.40 15.24 8.81
CA VAL A 121 -4.72 14.82 10.17
C VAL A 121 -5.78 13.74 10.08
N PHE A 122 -5.53 12.56 10.64
CA PHE A 122 -6.40 11.39 10.56
C PHE A 122 -6.95 10.98 11.91
N GLU A 123 -8.04 10.23 11.90
CA GLU A 123 -8.46 9.38 13.00
C GLU A 123 -7.44 8.28 13.26
N ASP A 124 -7.11 8.06 14.54
CA ASP A 124 -6.16 7.04 14.94
C ASP A 124 -6.76 5.63 14.84
N LEU A 125 -6.38 4.90 13.80
CA LEU A 125 -6.79 3.51 13.58
C LEU A 125 -6.45 2.58 14.75
N LYS A 126 -5.35 2.84 15.48
CA LYS A 126 -4.98 2.04 16.65
C LYS A 126 -5.99 2.21 17.78
N ALA A 127 -6.53 3.42 17.96
CA ALA A 127 -7.60 3.68 18.92
C ALA A 127 -8.92 2.99 18.52
N LEU A 128 -9.12 2.72 17.23
CA LEU A 128 -10.26 1.93 16.70
C LEU A 128 -10.03 0.41 16.74
N GLY A 129 -8.93 -0.05 17.35
CA GLY A 129 -8.61 -1.48 17.49
C GLY A 129 -8.00 -2.12 16.23
N TYR A 130 -7.58 -1.32 15.26
CA TYR A 130 -6.81 -1.82 14.12
C TYR A 130 -5.33 -1.96 14.49
N VAL A 131 -4.71 -3.03 14.02
CA VAL A 131 -3.30 -3.35 14.25
C VAL A 131 -2.63 -3.78 12.96
N THR A 132 -1.32 -3.54 12.87
CA THR A 132 -0.50 -4.08 11.78
C THR A 132 -0.29 -5.58 11.97
N VAL A 133 -0.08 -6.27 10.86
CA VAL A 133 0.22 -7.71 10.83
C VAL A 133 1.72 -7.95 10.73
N ASN A 134 2.17 -9.13 11.17
CA ASN A 134 3.53 -9.56 10.90
C ASN A 134 3.70 -9.92 9.41
N ARG A 135 4.19 -8.96 8.63
CA ARG A 135 4.42 -9.08 7.19
C ARG A 135 5.34 -10.24 6.79
N GLN A 136 6.29 -10.64 7.63
CA GLN A 136 7.24 -11.72 7.33
C GLN A 136 6.57 -13.08 7.23
N ALA A 137 5.50 -13.29 8.01
CA ALA A 137 4.73 -14.52 7.98
C ALA A 137 3.90 -14.66 6.68
N GLY A 138 3.67 -13.54 5.99
CA GLY A 138 2.64 -13.43 4.96
C GLY A 138 1.23 -13.51 5.56
N LEU A 139 0.26 -13.08 4.77
CA LEU A 139 -1.15 -13.17 5.12
C LEU A 139 -1.66 -14.61 4.90
N ASP A 140 -2.43 -15.11 5.85
CA ASP A 140 -3.21 -16.32 5.63
C ASP A 140 -4.40 -16.06 4.68
N PHE A 141 -5.14 -17.12 4.38
CA PHE A 141 -6.24 -17.06 3.45
C PHE A 141 -7.36 -16.12 3.91
N GLU A 142 -7.69 -16.08 5.20
CA GLU A 142 -8.79 -15.26 5.70
C GLU A 142 -8.45 -13.76 5.63
N HIS A 143 -7.21 -13.40 5.95
CA HIS A 143 -6.70 -12.04 5.77
C HIS A 143 -6.71 -11.64 4.29
N CYS A 144 -6.17 -12.48 3.40
CA CYS A 144 -6.21 -12.23 1.96
C CYS A 144 -7.64 -12.12 1.44
N ALA A 145 -8.54 -13.01 1.86
CA ALA A 145 -9.94 -13.00 1.47
C ALA A 145 -10.62 -11.68 1.86
N LEU A 146 -10.35 -11.18 3.06
CA LEU A 146 -10.87 -9.90 3.52
C LEU A 146 -10.33 -8.72 2.70
N VAL A 147 -9.02 -8.70 2.42
CA VAL A 147 -8.38 -7.68 1.57
C VAL A 147 -8.99 -7.68 0.17
N MET A 148 -9.13 -8.85 -0.45
CA MET A 148 -9.70 -9.00 -1.79
C MET A 148 -11.16 -8.56 -1.85
N ARG A 149 -11.95 -8.86 -0.82
CA ARG A 149 -13.33 -8.35 -0.73
C ARG A 149 -13.36 -6.83 -0.62
N LYS A 150 -12.54 -6.25 0.27
CA LYS A 150 -12.48 -4.81 0.53
C LYS A 150 -11.99 -4.03 -0.69
N ILE A 151 -10.94 -4.48 -1.38
CA ILE A 151 -10.47 -3.80 -2.59
C ILE A 151 -11.45 -3.95 -3.76
N GLY A 152 -12.18 -5.07 -3.85
CA GLY A 152 -13.29 -5.21 -4.80
C GLY A 152 -14.39 -4.16 -4.59
N GLN A 153 -14.75 -3.91 -3.33
CA GLN A 153 -15.71 -2.85 -2.97
C GLN A 153 -15.16 -1.45 -3.28
N PHE A 154 -13.88 -1.19 -2.97
CA PHE A 154 -13.21 0.07 -3.26
C PHE A 154 -13.16 0.37 -4.76
N HIS A 155 -12.75 -0.61 -5.57
CA HIS A 155 -12.70 -0.52 -7.02
C HIS A 155 -14.10 -0.28 -7.63
N ALA A 156 -15.12 -1.01 -7.17
CA ALA A 156 -16.50 -0.83 -7.60
C ALA A 156 -17.03 0.57 -7.28
N ALA A 157 -16.80 1.04 -6.05
CA ALA A 157 -17.15 2.40 -5.63
C ALA A 157 -16.45 3.45 -6.49
N SER A 158 -15.17 3.23 -6.84
CA SER A 158 -14.41 4.15 -7.67
C SER A 158 -14.96 4.28 -9.10
N MET A 159 -15.48 3.18 -9.67
CA MET A 159 -16.14 3.22 -10.98
C MET A 159 -17.43 4.02 -10.94
N ARG A 160 -18.21 3.87 -9.87
CA ARG A 160 -19.42 4.69 -9.65
C ARG A 160 -19.07 6.17 -9.47
N PHE A 161 -18.03 6.46 -8.69
CA PHE A 161 -17.52 7.82 -8.49
C PHE A 161 -17.03 8.46 -9.80
N ALA A 162 -16.38 7.69 -10.67
CA ALA A 162 -15.89 8.16 -11.95
C ALA A 162 -17.01 8.69 -12.88
N GLU A 163 -18.25 8.19 -12.78
CA GLU A 163 -19.37 8.69 -13.58
C GLU A 163 -19.65 10.19 -13.35
N GLN A 164 -19.35 10.69 -12.15
CA GLN A 164 -19.59 12.08 -11.76
C GLN A 164 -18.31 12.92 -11.67
N ARG A 165 -17.16 12.28 -11.44
CA ARG A 165 -15.90 12.95 -11.10
C ARG A 165 -14.73 12.51 -11.98
N LEU A 166 -15.01 12.08 -13.22
CA LEU A 166 -13.98 11.64 -14.18
C LEU A 166 -12.87 12.68 -14.38
N GLU A 167 -13.22 13.96 -14.50
CA GLU A 167 -12.24 15.04 -14.68
C GLU A 167 -11.26 15.14 -13.49
N LEU A 168 -11.71 14.88 -12.27
CA LEU A 168 -10.83 14.83 -11.10
C LEU A 168 -9.84 13.66 -11.23
N LEU A 169 -10.33 12.49 -11.62
CA LEU A 169 -9.52 11.28 -11.81
C LEU A 169 -8.45 11.47 -12.89
N GLN A 170 -8.86 12.01 -14.05
CA GLN A 170 -7.97 12.30 -15.18
C GLN A 170 -6.99 13.43 -14.90
N ARG A 171 -7.27 14.33 -13.97
CA ARG A 171 -6.35 15.42 -13.61
C ARG A 171 -5.37 15.00 -12.52
N GLN A 172 -5.86 14.41 -11.43
CA GLN A 172 -5.06 14.18 -10.22
C GLN A 172 -4.44 12.77 -10.16
N PHE A 173 -5.00 11.80 -10.88
CA PHE A 173 -4.65 10.38 -10.76
C PHE A 173 -4.24 9.76 -12.10
N HIS A 174 -3.72 10.57 -13.03
CA HIS A 174 -3.34 10.16 -14.39
C HIS A 174 -1.93 9.57 -14.53
N PHE A 175 -1.12 9.66 -13.49
CA PHE A 175 0.23 9.12 -13.46
C PHE A 175 0.39 8.15 -12.28
N ASN A 176 1.20 7.11 -12.49
CA ASN A 176 1.60 6.13 -11.49
C ASN A 176 2.88 6.62 -10.78
N MET A 177 3.75 5.71 -10.33
CA MET A 177 5.05 6.05 -9.74
C MET A 177 6.00 6.79 -10.71
N PHE A 178 5.78 6.72 -12.02
CA PHE A 178 6.48 7.51 -13.04
C PHE A 178 5.77 8.85 -13.27
N ASN A 179 5.92 9.77 -12.32
CA ASN A 179 5.36 11.11 -12.46
C ASN A 179 6.12 11.91 -13.55
N PRO A 180 5.45 12.34 -14.65
CA PRO A 180 6.11 13.08 -15.73
C PRO A 180 6.64 14.46 -15.29
N ASP A 181 6.05 15.05 -14.23
CA ASP A 181 6.41 16.37 -13.74
C ASP A 181 7.58 16.35 -12.73
N HIS A 182 7.97 15.16 -12.25
CA HIS A 182 8.97 14.99 -11.19
C HIS A 182 10.00 13.90 -11.54
N GLY A 183 10.95 14.23 -12.42
CA GLY A 183 11.96 13.29 -12.92
C GLY A 183 12.91 12.69 -11.86
N GLU A 184 13.24 13.43 -10.79
CA GLU A 184 14.22 12.96 -9.78
C GLU A 184 13.70 11.80 -8.91
N ALA A 185 12.45 11.87 -8.43
CA ALA A 185 11.82 10.77 -7.67
C ALA A 185 11.67 9.50 -8.53
N SER A 186 11.45 9.66 -9.84
CA SER A 186 11.45 8.54 -10.80
C SER A 186 12.82 7.88 -10.95
N GLY A 187 13.91 8.64 -10.72
CA GLY A 187 15.29 8.15 -10.76
C GLY A 187 15.64 7.22 -9.60
N GLN A 188 15.18 7.54 -8.38
CA GLN A 188 15.42 6.71 -7.20
C GLN A 188 14.70 5.36 -7.28
N LEU A 189 13.41 5.37 -7.67
CA LEU A 189 12.64 4.15 -7.88
C LEU A 189 13.22 3.29 -9.01
N ARG A 190 13.68 3.91 -10.10
CA ARG A 190 14.40 3.23 -11.17
C ARG A 190 15.63 2.49 -10.62
N THR A 191 16.45 3.16 -9.82
CA THR A 191 17.64 2.54 -9.22
C THR A 191 17.28 1.33 -8.34
N ILE A 192 16.24 1.45 -7.51
CA ILE A 192 15.79 0.35 -6.64
C ILE A 192 15.41 -0.88 -7.47
N PHE A 193 14.62 -0.68 -8.53
CA PHE A 193 14.17 -1.77 -9.39
C PHE A 193 15.30 -2.41 -10.19
N GLU A 194 16.19 -1.60 -10.80
CA GLU A 194 17.34 -2.09 -11.55
C GLU A 194 18.32 -2.87 -10.64
N LYS A 195 18.71 -2.26 -9.50
CA LYS A 195 19.62 -2.89 -8.55
C LYS A 195 19.02 -4.13 -7.90
N GLY A 196 17.71 -4.16 -7.70
CA GLY A 196 17.00 -5.33 -7.22
C GLY A 196 17.06 -6.50 -8.20
N LEU A 197 16.84 -6.25 -9.49
CA LEU A 197 16.97 -7.27 -10.52
C LEU A 197 18.41 -7.76 -10.66
N GLU A 198 19.40 -6.86 -10.63
CA GLU A 198 20.83 -7.22 -10.64
C GLU A 198 21.19 -8.14 -9.45
N ALA A 199 20.73 -7.79 -8.24
CA ALA A 199 20.98 -8.59 -7.04
C ALA A 199 20.36 -9.98 -7.13
N LEU A 200 19.12 -10.09 -7.63
CA LEU A 200 18.47 -11.37 -7.88
C LEU A 200 19.25 -12.23 -8.87
N ILE A 201 19.68 -11.64 -9.99
CA ILE A 201 20.46 -12.34 -11.02
C ILE A 201 21.75 -12.90 -10.41
N ALA A 202 22.49 -12.08 -9.65
CA ALA A 202 23.74 -12.50 -9.01
C ALA A 202 23.51 -13.67 -8.05
N VAL A 203 22.52 -13.56 -7.15
CA VAL A 203 22.20 -14.64 -6.20
C VAL A 203 21.74 -15.92 -6.92
N ALA A 204 20.89 -15.80 -7.93
CA ALA A 204 20.41 -16.95 -8.71
C ALA A 204 21.53 -17.66 -9.47
N ARG A 205 22.49 -16.90 -10.00
CA ARG A 205 23.65 -17.40 -10.74
C ARG A 205 24.66 -18.09 -9.82
N GLU A 206 24.94 -17.50 -8.67
CA GLU A 206 26.06 -17.88 -7.81
C GLU A 206 25.68 -18.87 -6.70
N ARG A 207 24.42 -18.87 -6.24
CA ARG A 207 24.04 -19.54 -4.99
C ARG A 207 22.86 -20.51 -5.11
N TRP A 208 22.12 -20.51 -6.22
CA TRP A 208 20.97 -21.40 -6.38
C TRP A 208 21.35 -22.69 -7.11
N ASP A 209 21.91 -23.64 -6.35
CA ASP A 209 22.26 -24.96 -6.87
C ASP A 209 21.04 -25.67 -7.48
N GLY A 210 21.23 -26.22 -8.69
CA GLY A 210 20.19 -26.94 -9.43
C GLY A 210 19.08 -26.04 -10.01
N PHE A 211 19.19 -24.71 -9.92
CA PHE A 211 18.25 -23.80 -10.56
C PHE A 211 18.51 -23.70 -12.07
N ASP A 212 17.43 -23.59 -12.85
CA ASP A 212 17.48 -23.53 -14.30
C ASP A 212 18.20 -22.25 -14.78
N GLN A 213 19.44 -22.42 -15.25
CA GLN A 213 20.28 -21.31 -15.71
C GLN A 213 19.73 -20.62 -16.97
N THR A 214 18.79 -21.24 -17.70
CA THR A 214 18.11 -20.57 -18.81
C THR A 214 17.21 -19.44 -18.32
N ILE A 215 16.64 -19.55 -17.10
CA ILE A 215 15.86 -18.49 -16.46
C ILE A 215 16.78 -17.30 -16.13
N VAL A 216 17.97 -17.57 -15.56
CA VAL A 216 18.96 -16.53 -15.26
C VAL A 216 19.37 -15.76 -16.52
N GLN A 217 19.67 -16.48 -17.62
CA GLN A 217 20.00 -15.87 -18.91
C GLN A 217 18.86 -15.03 -19.52
N LYS A 218 17.60 -15.36 -19.22
CA LYS A 218 16.45 -14.54 -19.65
C LYS A 218 16.33 -13.28 -18.79
N LEU A 219 16.53 -13.38 -17.47
CA LEU A 219 16.55 -12.22 -16.57
C LEU A 219 17.66 -11.24 -16.97
N GLU A 220 18.84 -11.73 -17.35
CA GLU A 220 19.94 -10.90 -17.85
C GLU A 220 19.61 -10.16 -19.15
N ARG A 221 18.87 -10.82 -20.05
CA ARG A 221 18.35 -10.17 -21.27
C ARG A 221 17.22 -9.19 -20.99
N LEU A 222 16.44 -9.41 -19.94
CA LEU A 222 15.40 -8.50 -19.48
C LEU A 222 15.96 -7.25 -18.82
N ALA A 223 17.07 -7.36 -18.08
CA ALA A 223 17.69 -6.26 -17.33
C ALA A 223 17.78 -4.91 -18.09
N PRO A 224 18.32 -4.84 -19.33
CA PRO A 224 18.44 -3.57 -20.05
C PRO A 224 17.10 -2.92 -20.43
N VAL A 225 15.99 -3.68 -20.46
CA VAL A 225 14.66 -3.18 -20.84
C VAL A 225 13.65 -3.26 -19.70
N TYR A 226 14.10 -3.61 -18.49
CA TYR A 226 13.24 -3.94 -17.35
C TYR A 226 12.32 -2.77 -16.97
N ILE A 227 12.89 -1.58 -16.84
CA ILE A 227 12.15 -0.37 -16.44
C ILE A 227 11.25 0.14 -17.56
N ASP A 228 11.71 0.08 -18.80
CA ASP A 228 10.88 0.50 -19.94
C ASP A 228 9.71 -0.45 -20.16
N ARG A 229 9.90 -1.76 -19.90
CA ARG A 229 8.82 -2.75 -19.92
C ARG A 229 7.85 -2.56 -18.75
N LEU A 230 8.34 -2.20 -17.56
CA LEU A 230 7.49 -1.82 -16.42
C LEU A 230 6.66 -0.57 -16.75
N ARG A 231 7.29 0.46 -17.32
CA ARG A 231 6.59 1.67 -17.75
C ARG A 231 5.52 1.35 -18.77
N ALA A 232 5.87 0.60 -19.83
CA ALA A 232 4.91 0.18 -20.85
C ALA A 232 3.75 -0.63 -20.28
N CYS A 233 4.01 -1.48 -19.27
CA CYS A 233 2.97 -2.22 -18.56
C CYS A 233 2.02 -1.29 -17.79
N LEU A 234 2.52 -0.29 -17.07
CA LEU A 234 1.69 0.58 -16.22
C LEU A 234 0.97 1.70 -17.00
N GLU A 235 1.54 2.15 -18.12
CA GLU A 235 1.02 3.28 -18.93
C GLU A 235 0.14 2.84 -20.10
N GLN A 236 -0.05 1.54 -20.31
CA GLN A 236 -0.93 1.04 -21.36
C GLN A 236 -2.37 1.57 -21.23
N ASP A 237 -2.99 1.86 -22.36
CA ASP A 237 -4.41 2.19 -22.39
C ASP A 237 -5.26 0.90 -22.28
N CYS A 238 -5.62 0.55 -21.05
CA CYS A 238 -6.40 -0.66 -20.76
C CYS A 238 -7.81 -0.65 -21.38
N GLU A 239 -8.34 0.49 -21.80
CA GLU A 239 -9.68 0.55 -22.41
C GLU A 239 -9.66 0.31 -23.93
N ALA A 240 -8.49 0.36 -24.56
CA ALA A 240 -8.34 0.29 -26.02
C ALA A 240 -8.85 -1.02 -26.65
N ASP A 241 -8.91 -2.10 -25.87
CA ASP A 241 -9.38 -3.44 -26.28
C ASP A 241 -10.58 -3.91 -25.43
N GLY A 242 -11.30 -2.97 -24.80
CA GLY A 242 -12.49 -3.25 -24.00
C GLY A 242 -12.21 -3.62 -22.53
N GLY A 243 -11.00 -3.36 -22.02
CA GLY A 243 -10.77 -3.32 -20.57
C GLY A 243 -11.43 -2.10 -19.90
N TYR A 244 -11.16 -1.92 -18.62
CA TYR A 244 -11.81 -0.92 -17.78
C TYR A 244 -10.86 -0.36 -16.73
N ARG A 245 -11.17 0.84 -16.26
CA ARG A 245 -10.39 1.56 -15.25
C ARG A 245 -11.10 1.56 -13.91
N VAL A 246 -10.30 1.52 -12.86
CA VAL A 246 -10.67 1.75 -11.47
C VAL A 246 -9.67 2.75 -10.88
N LEU A 247 -10.02 3.38 -9.77
CA LEU A 247 -9.01 4.05 -8.96
C LEU A 247 -8.33 2.99 -8.11
N ASN A 248 -7.06 2.71 -8.40
CA ASN A 248 -6.23 1.82 -7.59
C ASN A 248 -5.72 2.57 -6.35
N HIS A 249 -5.53 1.83 -5.27
CA HIS A 249 -4.69 2.22 -4.14
C HIS A 249 -3.24 2.49 -4.60
N GLY A 250 -2.72 1.65 -5.51
CA GLY A 250 -1.42 1.79 -6.14
C GLY A 250 -0.25 1.17 -5.37
N ASP A 251 -0.38 0.98 -4.05
CA ASP A 251 0.61 0.35 -3.16
C ASP A 251 -0.09 -0.61 -2.18
N LEU A 252 -0.87 -1.56 -2.71
CA LEU A 252 -1.70 -2.45 -1.90
C LEU A 252 -0.93 -3.68 -1.36
N TRP A 253 -0.13 -3.47 -0.33
CA TRP A 253 0.65 -4.51 0.39
C TRP A 253 0.37 -4.50 1.89
N SER A 254 0.87 -5.51 2.61
CA SER A 254 0.52 -5.75 4.02
C SER A 254 0.91 -4.62 4.98
N ASN A 255 1.91 -3.80 4.65
CA ASN A 255 2.27 -2.63 5.47
C ASN A 255 1.22 -1.52 5.39
N ASN A 256 0.54 -1.42 4.25
CA ASN A 256 -0.50 -0.43 4.01
C ASN A 256 -1.90 -0.97 4.39
N MET A 257 -1.94 -2.02 5.22
CA MET A 257 -3.15 -2.66 5.69
C MET A 257 -3.10 -2.79 7.21
N LEU A 258 -4.09 -2.24 7.88
CA LEU A 258 -4.31 -2.48 9.30
C LEU A 258 -5.57 -3.33 9.46
N PHE A 259 -5.49 -4.34 10.31
CA PHE A 259 -6.55 -5.33 10.51
C PHE A 259 -7.18 -5.17 11.88
N ARG A 260 -8.49 -5.41 11.95
CA ARG A 260 -9.25 -5.46 13.21
C ARG A 260 -9.75 -6.88 13.43
N TYR A 261 -9.60 -7.37 14.65
CA TYR A 261 -9.91 -8.74 15.03
C TYR A 261 -11.11 -8.79 15.98
N ASP A 262 -11.73 -9.96 16.07
CA ASP A 262 -12.77 -10.21 17.05
C ASP A 262 -12.19 -10.12 18.48
N PRO A 263 -12.76 -9.28 19.36
CA PRO A 263 -12.27 -9.15 20.74
C PRO A 263 -12.41 -10.43 21.58
N THR A 264 -13.30 -11.34 21.18
CA THR A 264 -13.59 -12.61 21.85
C THR A 264 -12.90 -13.80 21.19
N GLU A 265 -12.57 -13.69 19.90
CA GLU A 265 -11.82 -14.70 19.14
C GLU A 265 -10.64 -14.05 18.39
N PRO A 266 -9.48 -13.85 19.04
CA PRO A 266 -8.37 -13.06 18.47
C PRO A 266 -7.78 -13.56 17.14
N ALA A 267 -8.06 -14.80 16.73
CA ALA A 267 -7.65 -15.36 15.44
C ALA A 267 -8.62 -15.00 14.30
N THR A 268 -9.81 -14.48 14.61
CA THR A 268 -10.86 -14.16 13.64
C THR A 268 -10.70 -12.71 13.20
N VAL A 269 -10.22 -12.52 11.97
CA VAL A 269 -10.10 -11.19 11.34
C VAL A 269 -11.49 -10.69 10.91
N GLN A 270 -11.85 -9.48 11.32
CA GLN A 270 -13.18 -8.90 11.08
C GLN A 270 -13.17 -7.78 10.03
N ASP A 271 -12.10 -6.97 9.99
CA ASP A 271 -12.03 -5.83 9.08
C ASP A 271 -10.60 -5.50 8.67
N VAL A 272 -10.46 -4.77 7.55
CA VAL A 272 -9.20 -4.22 7.08
C VAL A 272 -9.41 -2.77 6.63
N ALA A 273 -8.49 -1.90 7.04
CA ALA A 273 -8.39 -0.51 6.61
C ALA A 273 -7.11 -0.30 5.82
N PHE A 274 -7.20 0.43 4.73
CA PHE A 274 -6.08 0.83 3.90
C PHE A 274 -5.48 2.15 4.39
N VAL A 275 -4.16 2.29 4.25
CA VAL A 275 -3.41 3.52 4.55
C VAL A 275 -2.43 3.80 3.42
N ASP A 276 -1.82 4.99 3.42
CA ASP A 276 -0.83 5.37 2.40
C ASP A 276 -1.38 5.31 0.96
N LEU A 277 -2.26 6.25 0.64
CA LEU A 277 -2.91 6.37 -0.67
C LEU A 277 -2.12 7.30 -1.62
N GLN A 278 -0.83 7.52 -1.36
CA GLN A 278 -0.03 8.55 -2.01
C GLN A 278 0.26 8.28 -3.49
N ILE A 279 0.30 7.01 -3.91
CA ILE A 279 0.52 6.62 -5.31
C ILE A 279 -0.74 6.10 -6.02
N SER A 280 -1.93 6.45 -5.50
CA SER A 280 -3.21 6.11 -6.12
C SER A 280 -3.24 6.47 -7.61
N PHE A 281 -3.78 5.58 -8.44
CA PHE A 281 -3.65 5.68 -9.90
C PHE A 281 -4.91 5.16 -10.61
N TYR A 282 -5.48 5.97 -11.51
CA TYR A 282 -6.69 5.64 -12.25
C TYR A 282 -6.37 4.84 -13.53
N SER A 283 -6.39 3.51 -13.42
CA SER A 283 -5.95 2.56 -14.44
C SER A 283 -6.60 1.18 -14.26
N SER A 284 -6.09 0.17 -14.95
CA SER A 284 -6.53 -1.23 -14.79
C SER A 284 -6.54 -1.66 -13.31
N PRO A 285 -7.53 -2.43 -12.84
CA PRO A 285 -7.51 -3.03 -11.50
C PRO A 285 -6.38 -4.06 -11.36
N GLY A 286 -5.78 -4.50 -12.47
CA GLY A 286 -4.66 -5.42 -12.48
C GLY A 286 -3.44 -4.88 -11.71
N VAL A 287 -3.32 -3.57 -11.49
CA VAL A 287 -2.22 -2.99 -10.71
C VAL A 287 -2.28 -3.47 -9.26
N ASP A 288 -3.35 -3.16 -8.54
CA ASP A 288 -3.51 -3.58 -7.14
C ASP A 288 -3.59 -5.10 -7.01
N LEU A 289 -4.29 -5.77 -7.93
CA LEU A 289 -4.49 -7.22 -7.88
C LEU A 289 -3.17 -7.99 -8.06
N ASN A 290 -2.33 -7.60 -9.01
CA ASN A 290 -1.01 -8.25 -9.17
C ASN A 290 -0.11 -7.95 -7.97
N TYR A 291 -0.18 -6.74 -7.41
CA TYR A 291 0.67 -6.34 -6.30
C TYR A 291 0.35 -7.12 -5.02
N VAL A 292 -0.93 -7.16 -4.63
CA VAL A 292 -1.37 -7.86 -3.42
C VAL A 292 -1.15 -9.38 -3.54
N LEU A 293 -1.52 -9.99 -4.68
CA LEU A 293 -1.38 -11.44 -4.87
C LEU A 293 0.09 -11.87 -4.95
N ALA A 294 0.98 -10.99 -5.42
CA ALA A 294 2.41 -11.26 -5.47
C ALA A 294 3.09 -11.15 -4.09
N THR A 295 2.70 -10.18 -3.28
CA THR A 295 3.49 -9.76 -2.09
C THR A 295 2.90 -10.21 -0.76
N CYS A 296 1.58 -10.33 -0.63
CA CYS A 296 0.94 -10.57 0.67
C CYS A 296 0.78 -12.05 1.06
N PRO A 297 0.31 -12.97 0.19
CA PRO A 297 -0.01 -14.33 0.60
C PRO A 297 1.17 -15.09 1.19
N ASN A 298 0.93 -15.78 2.31
CA ASN A 298 1.84 -16.79 2.83
C ASN A 298 1.92 -18.01 1.90
N TYR A 299 2.85 -18.92 2.18
CA TYR A 299 3.14 -20.05 1.30
C TYR A 299 1.92 -20.93 0.99
N ASP A 300 1.10 -21.23 2.00
CA ASP A 300 -0.07 -22.11 1.83
C ASP A 300 -1.20 -21.40 1.07
N THR A 301 -1.36 -20.09 1.30
CA THR A 301 -2.38 -19.26 0.64
C THR A 301 -2.09 -19.06 -0.85
N ARG A 302 -0.82 -19.11 -1.27
CA ARG A 302 -0.42 -19.03 -2.69
C ARG A 302 -0.96 -20.18 -3.55
N ALA A 303 -1.32 -21.31 -2.95
CA ALA A 303 -1.98 -22.40 -3.68
C ALA A 303 -3.47 -22.09 -4.02
N ARG A 304 -4.02 -21.00 -3.45
CA ARG A 304 -5.44 -20.64 -3.49
C ARG A 304 -5.70 -19.26 -4.09
N LEU A 305 -4.77 -18.73 -4.91
CA LEU A 305 -4.92 -17.39 -5.51
C LEU A 305 -6.15 -17.26 -6.41
N ASP A 306 -6.55 -18.32 -7.11
CA ASP A 306 -7.76 -18.28 -7.94
C ASP A 306 -9.03 -18.07 -7.10
N GLU A 307 -9.12 -18.68 -5.91
CA GLU A 307 -10.22 -18.46 -4.97
C GLU A 307 -10.26 -17.00 -4.49
N LEU A 308 -9.09 -16.40 -4.24
CA LEU A 308 -8.97 -14.99 -3.87
C LEU A 308 -9.46 -14.05 -4.99
N ILE A 309 -9.16 -14.36 -6.24
CA ILE A 309 -9.64 -13.60 -7.41
C ILE A 309 -11.17 -13.71 -7.53
N GLU A 310 -11.73 -14.88 -7.27
CA GLU A 310 -13.19 -15.10 -7.27
C GLU A 310 -13.87 -14.32 -6.15
N LEU A 311 -13.27 -14.24 -4.97
CA LEU A 311 -13.77 -13.42 -3.86
C LEU A 311 -13.74 -11.92 -4.17
N TYR A 312 -12.67 -11.43 -4.78
CA TYR A 312 -12.62 -10.06 -5.29
C TYR A 312 -13.73 -9.79 -6.30
N TYR A 313 -13.89 -10.67 -7.29
CA TYR A 313 -14.89 -10.48 -8.33
C TYR A 313 -16.31 -10.48 -7.77
N ALA A 314 -16.62 -11.39 -6.84
CA ALA A 314 -17.91 -11.45 -6.19
C ALA A 314 -18.24 -10.13 -5.48
N SER A 315 -17.34 -9.62 -4.63
CA SER A 315 -17.58 -8.35 -3.93
C SER A 315 -17.65 -7.17 -4.89
N PHE A 316 -16.79 -7.13 -5.90
CA PHE A 316 -16.77 -6.08 -6.93
C PHE A 316 -18.07 -6.01 -7.71
N ARG A 317 -18.55 -7.14 -8.24
CA ARG A 317 -19.81 -7.23 -8.98
C ARG A 317 -20.99 -6.85 -8.10
N ASP A 318 -21.11 -7.48 -6.93
CA ASP A 318 -22.25 -7.26 -6.02
C ASP A 318 -22.31 -5.78 -5.58
N THR A 319 -21.16 -5.14 -5.37
CA THR A 319 -21.08 -3.71 -5.07
C THR A 319 -21.52 -2.84 -6.25
N LEU A 320 -21.10 -3.13 -7.48
CA LEU A 320 -21.55 -2.37 -8.67
C LEU A 320 -23.07 -2.49 -8.88
N GLU A 321 -23.65 -3.66 -8.63
CA GLU A 321 -25.09 -3.90 -8.68
C GLU A 321 -25.82 -3.07 -7.62
N GLN A 322 -25.33 -3.09 -6.37
CA GLN A 322 -25.88 -2.28 -5.27
C GLN A 322 -25.80 -0.77 -5.56
N LEU A 323 -24.71 -0.31 -6.17
CA LEU A 323 -24.50 1.08 -6.56
C LEU A 323 -25.28 1.51 -7.80
N GLN A 324 -26.03 0.58 -8.42
CA GLN A 324 -26.77 0.79 -9.66
C GLN A 324 -25.89 1.37 -10.77
N TYR A 325 -24.68 0.82 -10.92
CA TYR A 325 -23.74 1.25 -11.95
C TYR A 325 -24.32 1.00 -13.35
N THR A 326 -24.42 2.06 -14.16
CA THR A 326 -25.08 2.00 -15.48
C THR A 326 -24.26 2.59 -16.62
N ALA A 327 -23.10 3.21 -16.36
CA ALA A 327 -22.28 3.78 -17.42
C ALA A 327 -21.75 2.75 -18.43
N ARG A 328 -21.50 1.51 -18.01
CA ARG A 328 -21.01 0.41 -18.86
C ARG A 328 -21.53 -0.95 -18.35
N PRO A 329 -21.48 -2.02 -19.15
CA PRO A 329 -21.70 -3.37 -18.65
C PRO A 329 -20.77 -3.68 -17.48
N ILE A 330 -21.29 -4.31 -16.44
CA ILE A 330 -20.49 -4.76 -15.29
C ILE A 330 -19.43 -5.76 -15.80
N PRO A 331 -18.13 -5.54 -15.54
CA PRO A 331 -17.08 -6.47 -15.97
C PRO A 331 -17.33 -7.88 -15.45
N SER A 332 -17.06 -8.89 -16.27
CA SER A 332 -17.15 -10.30 -15.88
C SER A 332 -15.88 -10.78 -15.17
N LEU A 333 -15.91 -11.97 -14.55
CA LEU A 333 -14.70 -12.61 -14.03
C LEU A 333 -13.63 -12.81 -15.11
N ALA A 334 -14.04 -13.04 -16.36
CA ALA A 334 -13.11 -13.16 -17.48
C ALA A 334 -12.43 -11.82 -17.80
N ASP A 335 -13.13 -10.69 -17.66
CA ASP A 335 -12.57 -9.36 -17.80
C ASP A 335 -11.60 -9.06 -16.66
N VAL A 336 -11.93 -9.40 -15.41
CA VAL A 336 -11.01 -9.29 -14.26
C VAL A 336 -9.73 -10.08 -14.52
N ARG A 337 -9.84 -11.35 -14.94
CA ARG A 337 -8.68 -12.20 -15.28
C ARG A 337 -7.90 -11.68 -16.49
N ARG A 338 -8.53 -10.96 -17.41
CA ARG A 338 -7.84 -10.26 -18.51
C ARG A 338 -7.02 -9.10 -17.96
N GLU A 339 -7.59 -8.28 -17.09
CA GLU A 339 -6.89 -7.14 -16.48
C GLU A 339 -5.72 -7.58 -15.58
N ILE A 340 -5.85 -8.68 -14.82
CA ILE A 340 -4.74 -9.28 -14.09
C ILE A 340 -3.61 -9.68 -15.06
N ARG A 341 -3.93 -10.41 -16.14
CA ARG A 341 -2.94 -10.80 -17.15
C ARG A 341 -2.30 -9.60 -17.84
N ARG A 342 -3.07 -8.53 -18.06
CA ARG A 342 -2.59 -7.29 -18.68
C ARG A 342 -1.48 -6.64 -17.85
N MET A 343 -1.56 -6.75 -16.54
CA MET A 343 -0.62 -6.16 -15.58
C MET A 343 0.36 -7.19 -14.99
N GLU A 344 0.48 -8.39 -15.58
CA GLU A 344 1.25 -9.51 -15.00
C GLU A 344 2.75 -9.21 -14.89
N PHE A 345 3.30 -8.35 -15.77
CA PHE A 345 4.69 -7.92 -15.64
C PHE A 345 4.93 -7.12 -14.34
N TYR A 346 3.92 -6.41 -13.84
CA TYR A 346 3.98 -5.76 -12.53
C TYR A 346 4.07 -6.77 -11.39
N ALA A 347 3.46 -7.96 -11.49
CA ALA A 347 3.65 -9.02 -10.50
C ALA A 347 5.11 -9.50 -10.48
N LEU A 348 5.74 -9.70 -11.64
CA LEU A 348 7.17 -10.04 -11.71
C LEU A 348 8.00 -8.98 -10.99
N VAL A 349 7.77 -7.70 -11.30
CA VAL A 349 8.47 -6.58 -10.66
C VAL A 349 8.27 -6.58 -9.15
N SER A 350 7.04 -6.81 -8.69
CA SER A 350 6.71 -6.87 -7.27
C SER A 350 7.46 -8.00 -6.55
N VAL A 351 7.55 -9.17 -7.16
CA VAL A 351 8.30 -10.32 -6.61
C VAL A 351 9.80 -10.06 -6.60
N VAL A 352 10.34 -9.42 -7.65
CA VAL A 352 11.78 -9.17 -7.77
C VAL A 352 12.22 -8.06 -6.84
N SER A 353 11.46 -6.97 -6.74
CA SER A 353 11.93 -5.72 -6.15
C SER A 353 11.24 -5.32 -4.84
N VAL A 354 10.01 -5.77 -4.60
CA VAL A 354 9.25 -5.40 -3.38
C VAL A 354 9.26 -6.53 -2.36
N LEU A 355 8.94 -7.75 -2.78
CA LEU A 355 8.90 -8.93 -1.90
C LEU A 355 10.16 -9.13 -1.02
N PRO A 356 11.41 -8.92 -1.51
CA PRO A 356 12.59 -9.04 -0.66
C PRO A 356 12.58 -8.06 0.54
N ILE A 357 11.97 -6.88 0.37
CA ILE A 357 11.80 -5.88 1.43
C ILE A 357 10.71 -6.33 2.41
N VAL A 358 9.61 -6.90 1.90
CA VAL A 358 8.49 -7.39 2.72
C VAL A 358 8.93 -8.46 3.70
N VAL A 359 9.70 -9.45 3.23
CA VAL A 359 10.05 -10.65 4.00
C VAL A 359 11.37 -10.54 4.77
N MET A 360 11.97 -9.34 4.82
CA MET A 360 13.23 -9.09 5.54
C MET A 360 13.02 -9.10 7.07
N ASP A 361 13.95 -9.71 7.80
CA ASP A 361 13.93 -9.81 9.26
C ASP A 361 14.31 -8.47 9.93
N HIS A 362 13.59 -8.08 11.00
CA HIS A 362 13.86 -6.85 11.77
C HIS A 362 15.14 -6.95 12.63
N THR A 363 15.76 -8.12 12.72
CA THR A 363 16.97 -8.37 13.54
C THR A 363 18.27 -7.94 12.87
N ASP A 364 18.23 -7.57 11.59
CA ASP A 364 19.40 -7.07 10.89
C ASP A 364 19.51 -5.56 11.13
N GLU A 365 20.65 -5.12 11.68
CA GLU A 365 20.96 -3.75 12.14
C GLU A 365 20.69 -2.62 11.11
N LEU A 366 20.35 -2.95 9.88
CA LEU A 366 19.85 -2.03 8.87
C LEU A 366 18.34 -1.88 8.98
N VAL A 367 17.92 -0.84 9.68
CA VAL A 367 16.59 -0.27 9.51
C VAL A 367 16.42 0.06 8.02
N ALA A 368 15.57 -0.71 7.34
CA ALA A 368 15.25 -0.54 5.93
C ALA A 368 14.43 0.74 5.73
N ASN A 369 15.06 1.91 5.75
CA ASN A 369 14.47 3.10 5.15
C ASN A 369 14.69 3.02 3.63
N PHE A 370 13.71 3.42 2.81
CA PHE A 370 13.87 3.43 1.35
C PHE A 370 15.11 4.24 0.93
N GLU A 371 15.43 5.32 1.65
CA GLU A 371 16.65 6.13 1.48
C GLU A 371 17.94 5.32 1.65
N ASN A 372 17.97 4.35 2.58
CA ASN A 372 19.10 3.44 2.78
C ASN A 372 19.21 2.36 1.69
N LEU A 373 18.21 2.23 0.80
CA LEU A 373 18.19 1.25 -0.29
C LEU A 373 18.60 1.85 -1.65
N ILE A 374 18.75 3.18 -1.75
CA ILE A 374 18.97 3.88 -3.01
C ILE A 374 20.41 3.69 -3.51
N ASP A 375 21.42 4.07 -2.73
CA ASP A 375 22.82 3.90 -3.12
C ASP A 375 23.76 3.93 -1.90
N GLY A 376 24.95 3.35 -2.05
CA GLY A 376 25.98 3.27 -1.00
C GLY A 376 26.18 1.88 -0.40
N LYS A 377 27.12 1.78 0.54
CA LYS A 377 27.53 0.50 1.16
C LYS A 377 26.41 -0.17 1.95
N ASP A 378 25.59 0.63 2.61
CA ASP A 378 24.45 0.18 3.41
C ASP A 378 23.36 -0.42 2.50
N ALA A 379 23.09 0.23 1.36
CA ALA A 379 22.16 -0.28 0.34
C ALA A 379 22.62 -1.62 -0.26
N ALA A 380 23.92 -1.76 -0.54
CA ALA A 380 24.47 -3.00 -1.06
C ALA A 380 24.39 -4.15 -0.03
N ARG A 381 24.67 -3.87 1.24
CA ARG A 381 24.54 -4.85 2.34
C ARG A 381 23.08 -5.24 2.57
N ALA A 382 22.15 -4.29 2.54
CA ALA A 382 20.72 -4.56 2.63
C ALA A 382 20.26 -5.53 1.53
N ARG A 383 20.63 -5.25 0.27
CA ARG A 383 20.30 -6.13 -0.85
C ARG A 383 20.90 -7.52 -0.68
N ASP A 384 22.16 -7.64 -0.26
CA ASP A 384 22.76 -8.96 -0.02
C ASP A 384 21.94 -9.76 1.01
N ILE A 385 21.53 -9.14 2.12
CA ILE A 385 20.67 -9.79 3.12
C ILE A 385 19.30 -10.18 2.53
N GLN A 386 18.62 -9.23 1.89
CA GLN A 386 17.27 -9.40 1.34
C GLN A 386 17.20 -10.56 0.33
N TYR A 387 18.08 -10.56 -0.67
CA TYR A 387 18.05 -11.54 -1.76
C TYR A 387 18.61 -12.91 -1.33
N ASN A 388 19.40 -12.96 -0.25
CA ASN A 388 19.84 -14.21 0.37
C ASN A 388 18.86 -14.79 1.41
N GLY A 389 17.80 -14.06 1.78
CA GLY A 389 16.82 -14.49 2.76
C GLY A 389 16.14 -15.81 2.39
N VAL A 390 16.08 -16.74 3.34
CA VAL A 390 15.51 -18.09 3.13
C VAL A 390 14.04 -18.03 2.74
N ASN A 391 13.26 -17.18 3.41
CA ASN A 391 11.83 -16.98 3.12
C ASN A 391 11.62 -16.40 1.73
N TYR A 392 12.43 -15.40 1.35
CA TYR A 392 12.39 -14.83 0.01
C TYR A 392 12.66 -15.90 -1.06
N GLN A 393 13.76 -16.65 -0.94
CA GLN A 393 14.17 -17.66 -1.91
C GLN A 393 13.16 -18.81 -2.04
N ARG A 394 12.52 -19.22 -0.94
CA ARG A 394 11.45 -20.22 -0.94
C ARG A 394 10.27 -19.78 -1.80
N ILE A 395 9.99 -18.48 -1.88
CA ILE A 395 8.88 -17.92 -2.67
C ILE A 395 9.32 -17.60 -4.10
N VAL A 396 10.42 -16.88 -4.31
CA VAL A 396 10.78 -16.37 -5.64
C VAL A 396 11.20 -17.48 -6.61
N ARG A 397 11.88 -18.54 -6.15
CA ARG A 397 12.34 -19.63 -7.03
C ARG A 397 11.20 -20.31 -7.80
N PRO A 398 10.12 -20.81 -7.16
CA PRO A 398 9.01 -21.40 -7.90
C PRO A 398 8.27 -20.37 -8.77
N MET A 399 8.15 -19.11 -8.32
CA MET A 399 7.49 -18.06 -9.11
C MET A 399 8.25 -17.75 -10.41
N LEU A 400 9.60 -17.69 -10.37
CA LEU A 400 10.40 -17.48 -11.58
C LEU A 400 10.24 -18.62 -12.59
N ILE A 401 10.08 -19.87 -12.12
CA ILE A 401 9.78 -21.01 -12.98
C ILE A 401 8.41 -20.82 -13.65
N GLU A 402 7.39 -20.42 -12.88
CA GLU A 402 6.04 -20.18 -13.37
C GLU A 402 5.98 -19.00 -14.37
N PHE A 403 6.69 -17.90 -14.10
CA PHE A 403 6.83 -16.77 -15.01
C PHE A 403 7.54 -17.17 -16.31
N ASN A 404 8.56 -18.03 -16.22
CA ASN A 404 9.24 -18.58 -17.39
C ASN A 404 8.31 -19.47 -18.24
N GLN A 405 7.52 -20.35 -17.61
CA GLN A 405 6.54 -21.21 -18.29
C GLN A 405 5.47 -20.39 -19.03
N ARG A 406 5.07 -19.24 -18.45
CA ARG A 406 4.17 -18.26 -19.06
C ARG A 406 4.83 -17.34 -20.09
N LYS A 407 6.12 -17.54 -20.39
CA LYS A 407 6.91 -16.73 -21.34
C LYS A 407 7.04 -15.26 -20.96
N MET A 408 6.85 -14.92 -19.68
CA MET A 408 6.96 -13.53 -19.22
C MET A 408 8.40 -13.01 -19.27
N LEU A 409 9.39 -13.91 -19.16
CA LEU A 409 10.81 -13.56 -19.20
C LEU A 409 11.38 -13.49 -20.63
N ASP A 410 10.56 -13.80 -21.64
CA ASP A 410 10.98 -13.70 -23.04
C ASP A 410 11.02 -12.21 -23.45
N ILE A 411 12.02 -11.85 -24.26
CA ILE A 411 12.30 -10.51 -24.80
C ILE A 411 12.38 -10.60 -26.32
#